data_AF-A0A1Y1J5B0-F1
#
_entry.id   AF-A0A1Y1J5B0-F1
#
_cell.length_a   1.000
_cell.length_b   1.000
_cell.length_c   1.000
_cell.angle_alpha   90.00
_cell.angle_beta   90.00
_cell.angle_gamma   90.00
#
_symmetry.space_group_name_H-M   'P 1'
#
loop_
_entity.id
_entity.type
_entity.pdbx_description
1 polymer ?
#
loop_
_entity_poly.entity_id
_entity_poly.type
_entity_poly.pdbx_seq_one_letter_code
_entity_poly.pdbx_strand_id
1 'polypeptide(L)'
;MIERSILFPVALAALLAGCGSTTPHYDARFGEAVRTARMQMTLNPEAGKTPGVGVDGATGMDGRAAAHTMERYERSFKTPPQAVNVINIGGSLTSNQSGGAGGGSGGTP
;
A
#
# COMPACT_ATOMS: atom_id res chain seq x y z
N MET A 1 -17.63 41.89 49.57
CA MET A 1 -18.52 41.04 48.72
C MET A 1 -18.28 41.24 47.23
N ILE A 2 -17.80 42.41 46.79
CA ILE A 2 -17.51 42.71 45.38
C ILE A 2 -16.31 41.89 44.85
N GLU A 3 -15.28 41.64 45.67
CA GLU A 3 -14.08 40.89 45.25
C GLU A 3 -14.32 39.40 44.91
N ARG A 4 -15.31 38.76 45.54
CA ARG A 4 -15.69 37.37 45.22
C ARG A 4 -16.55 37.27 43.96
N SER A 5 -17.19 38.36 43.56
CA SER A 5 -18.10 38.39 42.41
C SER A 5 -17.35 38.58 41.08
N ILE A 6 -16.14 39.15 41.10
CA ILE A 6 -15.26 39.30 39.93
C ILE A 6 -14.40 38.06 39.65
N LEU A 7 -14.20 37.18 40.62
CA LEU A 7 -13.50 35.90 40.43
C LEU A 7 -14.26 34.95 39.50
N PHE A 8 -15.60 34.96 39.56
CA PHE A 8 -16.46 34.08 38.75
C PHE A 8 -16.41 34.38 37.23
N PRO A 9 -16.58 35.63 36.75
CA PRO A 9 -16.48 35.93 35.32
C PRO A 9 -15.06 35.79 34.78
N VAL A 10 -14.03 36.07 35.57
CA VAL A 10 -12.62 35.89 35.17
C VAL A 10 -12.27 34.41 34.99
N ALA A 11 -12.72 33.55 35.91
CA ALA A 11 -12.56 32.10 35.77
C ALA A 11 -13.29 31.56 34.53
N LEU A 12 -14.49 32.08 34.25
CA LEU A 12 -15.27 31.69 33.08
C LEU A 12 -14.63 32.16 31.77
N ALA A 13 -14.06 33.37 31.73
CA ALA A 13 -13.31 33.88 30.57
C ALA A 13 -12.03 33.07 30.32
N ALA A 14 -11.32 32.64 31.36
CA ALA A 14 -10.14 31.78 31.24
C ALA A 14 -10.47 30.38 30.70
N LEU A 15 -11.61 29.80 31.12
CA LEU A 15 -12.11 28.54 30.59
C LEU A 15 -12.52 28.64 29.12
N LEU A 16 -13.14 29.74 28.71
CA LEU A 16 -13.49 29.98 27.30
C LEU A 16 -12.26 30.21 26.41
N ALA A 17 -11.22 30.87 26.93
CA ALA A 17 -9.96 31.07 26.20
C ALA A 17 -9.22 29.74 25.89
N GLY A 18 -9.41 28.71 26.72
CA GLY A 18 -8.91 27.35 26.45
C GLY A 18 -9.73 26.61 25.38
N CYS A 19 -11.01 26.93 25.22
CA CYS A 19 -11.90 26.28 24.25
C CYS A 19 -11.77 26.84 22.83
N GLY A 20 -11.27 28.07 22.68
CA GLY A 20 -11.05 28.76 21.41
C GLY A 20 -9.60 29.18 21.20
N SER A 21 -8.65 28.51 21.87
CA SER A 21 -7.22 28.73 21.63
C SER A 21 -6.96 28.61 20.15
N THR A 22 -6.46 29.67 19.51
CA THR A 22 -5.76 29.56 18.23
C THR A 22 -4.80 28.38 18.40
N THR A 23 -4.90 27.39 17.52
CA THR A 23 -4.11 26.17 17.60
C THR A 23 -2.96 26.27 16.61
N PRO A 24 -1.92 27.11 16.86
CA PRO A 24 -0.80 27.23 15.93
C PRO A 24 -0.09 25.89 15.78
N HIS A 25 -0.14 25.03 16.82
CA HIS A 25 0.47 23.72 16.81
C HIS A 25 -0.34 22.66 16.04
N TYR A 26 -1.68 22.67 16.11
CA TYR A 26 -2.49 21.68 15.39
C TYR A 26 -2.56 21.98 13.89
N ASP A 27 -2.67 23.25 13.51
CA ASP A 27 -2.70 23.65 12.10
C ASP A 27 -1.34 23.36 11.42
N ALA A 28 -0.24 23.67 12.10
CA ALA A 28 1.11 23.39 11.59
C ALA A 28 1.44 21.88 11.44
N ARG A 29 0.77 21.02 12.21
CA ARG A 29 0.99 19.55 12.17
C ARG A 29 -0.07 18.82 11.33
N PHE A 30 -0.99 19.55 10.68
CA PHE A 30 -2.06 18.93 9.91
C PHE A 30 -1.49 18.08 8.75
N GLY A 31 -1.87 16.80 8.74
CA GLY A 31 -1.41 15.83 7.75
C GLY A 31 0.05 15.40 7.91
N GLU A 32 0.68 15.64 9.06
CA GLU A 32 2.03 15.12 9.33
C GLU A 32 2.04 13.59 9.35
N ALA A 33 1.04 12.96 10.00
CA ALA A 33 0.87 11.51 10.02
C ALA A 33 0.78 10.87 8.62
N VAL A 34 0.13 11.55 7.67
CA VAL A 34 0.03 11.05 6.28
C VAL A 34 1.36 11.22 5.56
N ARG A 35 2.08 12.33 5.79
CA ARG A 35 3.40 12.57 5.20
C ARG A 35 4.43 11.59 5.75
N THR A 36 4.39 11.28 7.04
CA THR A 36 5.27 10.28 7.67
C THR A 36 4.98 8.88 7.17
N ALA A 37 3.70 8.47 7.11
CA ALA A 37 3.31 7.19 6.50
C ALA A 37 3.75 7.09 5.03
N ARG A 38 3.57 8.16 4.25
CA ARG A 38 4.03 8.21 2.86
C ARG A 38 5.55 8.04 2.76
N MET A 39 6.32 8.69 3.63
CA MET A 39 7.78 8.55 3.65
C MET A 39 8.19 7.12 4.02
N GLN A 40 7.49 6.48 4.96
CA GLN A 40 7.74 5.07 5.31
C GLN A 40 7.41 4.09 4.17
N MET A 41 6.43 4.41 3.33
CA MET A 41 6.04 3.60 2.17
C MET A 41 6.90 3.90 0.92
N THR A 42 7.68 4.98 0.91
CA THR A 42 8.51 5.37 -0.23
C THR A 42 9.88 4.73 -0.11
N LEU A 43 10.13 3.67 -0.91
CA LEU A 43 11.40 2.94 -0.87
C LEU A 43 12.59 3.77 -1.37
N ASN A 44 12.40 4.53 -2.46
CA ASN A 44 13.42 5.39 -3.03
C ASN A 44 12.77 6.66 -3.62
N PRO A 45 12.96 7.85 -3.00
CA PRO A 45 12.35 9.11 -3.47
C PRO A 45 12.99 9.65 -4.76
N GLU A 46 14.17 9.15 -5.14
CA GLU A 46 14.91 9.55 -6.34
C GLU A 46 14.76 8.54 -7.50
N ALA A 47 13.94 7.49 -7.31
CA ALA A 47 13.70 6.47 -8.33
C ALA A 47 13.23 7.13 -9.64
N GLY A 48 14.04 7.00 -10.70
CA GLY A 48 13.76 7.56 -12.03
C GLY A 48 14.32 8.95 -12.33
N LYS A 49 14.92 9.68 -11.38
CA LYS A 49 15.57 10.98 -11.68
C LYS A 49 16.90 10.83 -12.43
N THR A 50 17.52 9.66 -12.35
CA THR A 50 18.70 9.32 -13.14
C THR A 50 18.45 8.00 -13.87
N PRO A 51 18.19 8.03 -15.20
CA PRO A 51 18.07 6.81 -15.99
C PRO A 51 19.37 6.00 -15.93
N GLY A 52 19.28 4.71 -15.60
CA GLY A 52 20.38 3.77 -15.73
C GLY A 52 21.50 3.82 -14.67
N VAL A 53 21.33 4.55 -13.57
CA VAL A 53 22.30 4.54 -12.44
C VAL A 53 21.63 3.93 -11.20
N GLY A 54 22.07 2.73 -10.81
CA GLY A 54 21.56 2.00 -9.65
C GLY A 54 20.48 0.96 -9.97
N VAL A 55 20.23 0.04 -9.02
CA VAL A 55 19.27 -1.08 -9.15
C VAL A 55 17.82 -0.59 -9.36
N ASP A 56 17.53 0.64 -8.92
CA ASP A 56 16.22 1.29 -9.02
C ASP A 56 16.11 2.27 -10.21
N GLY A 57 17.16 2.40 -11.01
CA GLY A 57 17.13 3.22 -12.22
C GLY A 57 16.20 2.58 -13.25
N ALA A 58 15.16 3.29 -13.69
CA ALA A 58 14.27 2.79 -14.73
C ALA A 58 15.04 2.62 -16.06
N THR A 59 15.59 1.43 -16.30
CA THR A 59 16.34 1.08 -17.52
C THR A 59 15.45 0.72 -18.71
N GLY A 60 14.12 0.76 -18.53
CA GLY A 60 13.16 0.24 -19.50
C GLY A 60 13.15 -1.29 -19.55
N MET A 61 12.20 -1.86 -20.29
CA MET A 61 12.14 -3.30 -20.54
C MET A 61 13.04 -3.65 -21.73
N ASP A 62 13.72 -4.80 -21.67
CA ASP A 62 14.46 -5.30 -22.82
C ASP A 62 13.52 -5.74 -23.96
N GLY A 63 13.99 -5.70 -25.20
CA GLY A 63 13.14 -5.98 -26.38
C GLY A 63 12.64 -7.42 -26.45
N ARG A 64 13.36 -8.39 -25.87
CA ARG A 64 12.98 -9.80 -25.86
C ARG A 64 11.90 -10.06 -24.80
N ALA A 65 12.03 -9.46 -23.63
CA ALA A 65 11.02 -9.42 -22.60
C ALA A 65 9.75 -8.76 -23.13
N ALA A 66 9.86 -7.63 -23.84
CA ALA A 66 8.72 -6.98 -24.49
C ALA A 66 8.01 -7.88 -25.52
N ALA A 67 8.77 -8.63 -26.32
CA ALA A 67 8.17 -9.59 -27.26
C ALA A 67 7.43 -10.73 -26.51
N HIS A 68 8.04 -11.29 -25.48
CA HIS A 68 7.43 -12.37 -24.69
C HIS A 68 6.23 -11.90 -23.85
N THR A 69 6.19 -10.65 -23.39
CA THR A 69 5.01 -10.10 -22.69
C THR A 69 3.83 -9.98 -23.64
N MET A 70 4.05 -9.50 -24.87
CA MET A 70 3.01 -9.43 -25.90
C MET A 70 2.52 -10.83 -26.32
N GLU A 71 3.42 -11.79 -26.46
CA GLU A 71 3.07 -13.19 -26.76
C GLU A 71 2.21 -13.81 -25.64
N ARG A 72 2.57 -13.56 -24.37
CA ARG A 72 1.78 -14.03 -23.21
C ARG A 72 0.41 -13.36 -23.16
N TYR A 73 0.34 -12.06 -23.47
CA TYR A 73 -0.91 -11.32 -23.53
C TYR A 73 -1.85 -11.94 -24.57
N GLU A 74 -1.36 -12.20 -25.79
CA GLU A 74 -2.14 -12.88 -26.84
C GLU A 74 -2.58 -14.29 -26.41
N ARG A 75 -1.66 -15.07 -25.85
CA ARG A 75 -1.95 -16.45 -25.39
C ARG A 75 -2.98 -16.50 -24.27
N SER A 76 -3.07 -15.45 -23.44
CA SER A 76 -4.07 -15.34 -22.38
C SER A 76 -5.51 -15.28 -22.91
N PHE A 77 -5.73 -14.83 -24.15
CA PHE A 77 -7.06 -14.83 -24.77
C PHE A 77 -7.38 -16.13 -25.50
N LYS A 78 -6.35 -16.91 -25.85
CA LYS A 78 -6.49 -18.21 -26.51
C LYS A 78 -6.69 -19.37 -25.54
N THR A 79 -6.22 -19.20 -24.30
CA THR A 79 -6.29 -20.24 -23.26
C THR A 79 -7.52 -19.98 -22.39
N PRO A 80 -8.43 -20.96 -22.20
CA PRO A 80 -9.52 -20.82 -21.24
C PRO A 80 -8.95 -20.40 -19.87
N PRO A 81 -9.52 -19.38 -19.20
CA PRO A 81 -9.08 -19.02 -17.85
C PRO A 81 -9.12 -20.26 -16.97
N GLN A 82 -7.99 -20.59 -16.35
CA GLN A 82 -7.93 -21.72 -15.44
C GLN A 82 -8.92 -21.44 -14.31
N ALA A 83 -9.74 -22.42 -13.93
CA ALA A 83 -10.66 -22.26 -12.82
C ALA A 83 -9.87 -21.85 -11.58
N VAL A 84 -10.02 -20.59 -11.17
CA VAL A 84 -9.36 -20.05 -9.98
C VAL A 84 -10.03 -20.71 -8.78
N ASN A 85 -9.32 -21.67 -8.17
CA ASN A 85 -9.76 -22.22 -6.90
C ASN A 85 -9.63 -21.10 -5.85
N VAL A 86 -10.78 -20.58 -5.42
CA VAL A 86 -10.85 -19.59 -4.36
C VAL A 86 -10.39 -20.27 -3.08
N ILE A 87 -9.17 -19.95 -2.64
CA ILE A 87 -8.69 -20.32 -1.32
C ILE A 87 -9.43 -19.40 -0.36
N ASN A 88 -10.51 -19.90 0.25
CA ASN A 88 -11.20 -19.20 1.33
C ASN A 88 -10.25 -19.13 2.53
N ILE A 89 -9.53 -18.02 2.67
CA ILE A 89 -8.74 -17.71 3.87
C ILE A 89 -9.74 -17.44 5.00
N GLY A 90 -10.18 -18.52 5.65
CA GLY A 90 -11.18 -18.49 6.73
C GLY A 90 -11.90 -19.81 7.01
N GLY A 91 -11.78 -20.84 6.16
CA GLY A 91 -12.45 -22.13 6.36
C GLY A 91 -11.48 -23.30 6.30
N SER A 92 -11.23 -23.91 7.47
CA SER A 92 -10.57 -25.21 7.73
C SER A 92 -9.74 -25.82 6.60
N LEU A 93 -8.44 -25.96 6.84
CA LEU A 93 -7.54 -26.86 6.12
C LEU A 93 -8.09 -28.30 6.16
N THR A 94 -8.98 -28.67 5.24
CA THR A 94 -9.25 -30.07 4.94
C THR A 94 -8.33 -30.47 3.80
N SER A 95 -7.33 -31.27 4.16
CA SER A 95 -6.51 -32.03 3.23
C SER A 95 -7.40 -32.91 2.36
N ASN A 96 -7.76 -32.46 1.16
CA ASN A 96 -8.33 -33.35 0.15
C ASN A 96 -7.21 -33.84 -0.75
N GLN A 97 -6.64 -34.95 -0.31
CA GLN A 97 -5.90 -35.85 -1.16
C GLN A 97 -6.80 -36.34 -2.30
N SER A 98 -6.48 -35.92 -3.52
CA SER A 98 -6.76 -36.66 -4.75
C SER A 98 -5.51 -36.46 -5.62
N GLY A 99 -4.53 -37.37 -5.67
CA GLY A 99 -4.71 -38.80 -5.87
C GLY A 99 -5.08 -39.05 -7.33
N GLY A 100 -4.09 -39.11 -8.22
CA GLY A 100 -4.29 -39.44 -9.63
C GLY A 100 -2.96 -39.44 -10.40
N ALA A 101 -2.43 -40.63 -10.65
CA ALA A 101 -1.10 -40.92 -11.19
C ALA A 101 -1.10 -41.11 -12.73
N GLY A 102 0.10 -40.98 -13.32
CA GLY A 102 0.46 -41.38 -14.70
C GLY A 102 1.40 -40.33 -15.33
N GLY A 103 2.69 -40.55 -15.59
CA GLY A 103 3.42 -41.77 -15.94
C GLY A 103 3.55 -41.86 -17.46
N GLY A 104 4.64 -41.33 -18.04
CA GLY A 104 4.91 -41.41 -19.48
C GLY A 104 6.23 -40.78 -19.91
N SER A 105 7.30 -41.56 -19.82
CA SER A 105 8.62 -41.31 -20.41
C SER A 105 8.59 -41.33 -21.94
N GLY A 106 9.30 -40.43 -22.61
CA GLY A 106 9.57 -40.50 -24.05
C GLY A 106 10.82 -39.72 -24.40
N GLY A 107 11.96 -40.40 -24.45
CA GLY A 107 13.23 -39.82 -24.89
C GLY A 107 13.44 -39.94 -26.40
N THR A 108 14.13 -38.93 -26.96
CA THR A 108 15.04 -38.95 -28.13
C THR A 108 14.45 -39.46 -29.47
N PRO A 109 15.09 -39.26 -30.64
CA PRO A 109 16.53 -39.21 -30.95
C PRO A 109 17.26 -37.92 -30.53
#